data_AF-G0QPB4-F1
#
_entry.id   AF-G0QPB4-F1
#
_cell.length_a   1.000
_cell.length_b   1.000
_cell.length_c   1.000
_cell.angle_alpha   90.00
_cell.angle_beta   90.00
_cell.angle_gamma   90.00
#
_symmetry.space_group_name_H-M   'P 1'
#
loop_
_entity.id
_entity.type
_entity.pdbx_description
1 polymer ?
#
loop_
_entity_poly.entity_id
_entity_poly.type
_entity_poly.pdbx_seq_one_letter_code
_entity_poly.pdbx_strand_id
1 'polypeptide(L)'
;MRILKQQDLINGKPYTQNMHSLKYTKATTSLIYKPHKNFNLQWGSLVERPMVDRVMSTSQWPVPYYQRLFKSYPVRERKDKMSLCLSDINIDDSNWYQAKDFLRNSFKGRQIIDYVENNIKTDTYVLIQTDVANMAKAYVNDICTFIDVAHNQNKRILSQTDLL
;
A
#
# COMPACT_ATOMS: atom_id res chain seq x y z
N MET A 1 -42.97 -6.82 -24.82
CA MET A 1 -42.88 -5.37 -25.17
C MET A 1 -41.47 -4.93 -24.74
N ARG A 2 -40.43 -4.60 -25.52
CA ARG A 2 -40.08 -4.35 -26.94
C ARG A 2 -38.60 -4.86 -27.11
N ILE A 3 -38.23 -5.72 -28.08
CA ILE A 3 -37.57 -5.46 -29.39
C ILE A 3 -36.28 -4.59 -29.26
N LEU A 4 -35.07 -5.06 -29.63
CA LEU A 4 -34.49 -4.97 -30.99
C LEU A 4 -33.26 -5.89 -31.24
N LYS A 5 -33.19 -6.38 -32.48
CA LYS A 5 -32.11 -7.14 -33.15
C LYS A 5 -30.96 -6.23 -33.59
N GLN A 6 -29.72 -6.75 -33.68
CA GLN A 6 -28.88 -6.51 -34.86
C GLN A 6 -27.72 -7.51 -34.97
N GLN A 7 -27.52 -7.93 -36.21
CA GLN A 7 -26.60 -8.92 -36.75
C GLN A 7 -25.28 -8.25 -37.20
N ASP A 8 -24.22 -9.07 -37.26
CA ASP A 8 -23.19 -9.11 -38.31
C ASP A 8 -21.89 -8.24 -38.28
N LEU A 9 -20.79 -9.00 -38.33
CA LEU A 9 -19.61 -8.90 -39.24
C LEU A 9 -18.47 -7.88 -38.98
N ILE A 10 -17.38 -8.44 -38.45
CA ILE A 10 -16.04 -8.61 -39.09
C ILE A 10 -15.41 -7.41 -39.86
N ASN A 11 -14.18 -7.07 -39.43
CA ASN A 11 -13.07 -6.35 -40.09
C ASN A 11 -12.81 -4.89 -39.68
N GLY A 12 -11.68 -4.68 -39.00
CA GLY A 12 -11.09 -3.35 -38.79
C GLY A 12 -9.58 -3.45 -38.54
N LYS A 13 -8.77 -3.22 -39.58
CA LYS A 13 -7.30 -3.13 -39.51
C LYS A 13 -6.87 -1.94 -38.63
N PRO A 14 -5.77 -2.02 -37.85
CA PRO A 14 -5.24 -0.86 -37.18
C PRO A 14 -4.35 0.01 -38.09
N TYR A 15 -4.49 1.31 -37.85
CA TYR A 15 -3.90 2.45 -38.55
C TYR A 15 -2.36 2.50 -38.50
N THR A 16 -1.76 2.89 -39.62
CA THR A 16 -0.36 3.31 -39.74
C THR A 16 -0.22 4.80 -39.39
N GLN A 17 0.64 5.12 -38.41
CA GLN A 17 1.18 6.47 -38.25
C GLN A 17 2.71 6.42 -38.31
N ASN A 18 3.25 7.15 -39.29
CA ASN A 18 4.67 7.44 -39.46
C ASN A 18 5.17 8.35 -38.32
N MET A 19 6.29 7.99 -37.70
CA MET A 19 7.13 8.92 -36.96
C MET A 19 8.58 8.72 -37.37
N HIS A 20 9.20 9.85 -37.70
CA HIS A 20 10.52 10.00 -38.30
C HIS A 20 11.64 9.23 -37.57
N SER A 21 12.49 8.58 -38.37
CA SER A 21 13.74 7.99 -37.92
C SER A 21 14.73 9.07 -37.48
N LEU A 22 14.93 9.24 -36.18
CA LEU A 22 16.14 9.84 -35.64
C LEU A 22 17.18 8.74 -35.49
N LYS A 23 18.15 8.73 -36.41
CA LYS A 23 19.32 7.86 -36.35
C LYS A 23 20.19 8.25 -35.15
N TYR A 24 20.11 7.46 -34.08
CA TYR A 24 21.17 7.36 -33.09
C TYR A 24 21.75 5.96 -33.15
N THR A 25 22.88 5.83 -33.83
CA THR A 25 23.75 4.65 -33.75
C THR A 25 24.41 4.63 -32.39
N LYS A 26 23.83 3.88 -31.46
CA LYS A 26 24.60 3.26 -30.37
C LYS A 26 24.44 1.77 -30.52
N ALA A 27 25.55 1.10 -30.80
CA ALA A 27 25.64 -0.35 -30.75
C ALA A 27 25.48 -0.79 -29.29
N THR A 28 24.25 -0.88 -28.82
CA THR A 28 23.90 -1.65 -27.64
C THR A 28 23.78 -3.08 -28.10
N THR A 29 24.84 -3.85 -27.89
CA THR A 29 24.82 -5.31 -27.93
C THR A 29 23.86 -5.77 -26.85
N SER A 30 22.55 -5.75 -27.12
CA SER A 30 21.56 -6.37 -26.26
C SER A 30 21.88 -7.86 -26.29
N LEU A 31 22.45 -8.37 -25.19
CA LEU A 31 22.51 -9.79 -24.92
C LEU A 31 21.07 -10.27 -24.75
N ILE A 32 20.41 -10.55 -25.88
CA ILE A 32 19.16 -11.27 -25.91
C ILE A 32 19.50 -12.68 -25.44
N TYR A 33 19.26 -12.96 -24.16
CA TYR A 33 19.29 -14.32 -23.64
C TYR A 33 18.20 -15.10 -24.35
N LYS A 34 18.59 -15.85 -25.39
CA LYS A 34 17.73 -16.87 -25.99
C LYS A 34 17.66 -18.02 -24.99
N PRO A 35 16.51 -18.31 -24.36
CA PRO A 35 16.41 -19.49 -23.53
C PRO A 35 16.53 -20.71 -24.45
N HIS A 36 17.67 -21.40 -24.40
CA HIS A 36 17.78 -22.73 -24.98
C HIS A 36 16.84 -23.66 -24.20
N LYS A 37 15.61 -23.85 -24.70
CA LYS A 37 14.70 -24.91 -24.23
C LYS A 37 15.12 -26.23 -24.86
N ASN A 38 16.32 -26.71 -24.55
CA ASN A 38 16.66 -28.10 -24.76
C ASN A 38 16.12 -28.87 -23.55
N PHE A 39 14.84 -29.23 -23.58
CA PHE A 39 14.30 -30.19 -22.62
C PHE A 39 14.88 -31.56 -22.96
N ASN A 40 16.06 -31.84 -22.41
CA ASN A 40 16.63 -33.18 -22.46
C ASN A 40 15.83 -34.07 -21.51
N LEU A 41 15.17 -35.08 -22.05
CA LEU A 41 14.50 -36.13 -21.26
C LEU A 41 15.44 -37.28 -20.90
N GLN A 42 16.67 -37.26 -21.41
CA GLN A 42 17.72 -38.24 -21.14
C GLN A 42 18.64 -37.71 -20.05
N TRP A 43 18.39 -38.11 -18.80
CA TRP A 43 19.12 -37.65 -17.61
C TRP A 43 20.21 -38.64 -17.13
N GLY A 44 20.46 -39.72 -17.89
CA GLY A 44 21.40 -40.78 -17.53
C GLY A 44 20.73 -42.01 -16.91
N SER A 45 21.52 -42.82 -16.21
CA SER A 45 21.05 -44.07 -15.58
C SER A 45 20.18 -43.80 -14.35
N LEU A 46 19.35 -44.77 -13.96
CA LEU A 46 18.53 -44.65 -12.74
C LEU A 46 19.38 -44.51 -11.47
N VAL A 47 20.58 -45.10 -11.46
CA VAL A 47 21.51 -45.10 -10.32
C VAL A 47 22.12 -43.71 -10.11
N GLU A 48 22.42 -43.00 -11.19
CA GLU A 48 23.05 -41.67 -11.15
C GLU A 48 22.03 -40.52 -11.13
N ARG A 49 20.74 -40.85 -11.23
CA ARG A 49 19.65 -39.85 -11.25
C ARG A 49 19.71 -38.80 -10.13
N PRO A 50 20.05 -39.09 -8.85
CA PRO A 50 20.10 -38.04 -7.84
C PRO A 50 21.31 -37.09 -7.95
N MET A 51 22.27 -37.35 -8.86
CA MET A 51 23.45 -36.51 -9.02
C MET A 51 23.18 -35.20 -9.76
N VAL A 52 22.15 -35.16 -10.63
CA VAL A 52 21.88 -34.01 -11.49
C VAL A 52 21.08 -32.88 -10.80
N ASP A 53 20.57 -33.13 -9.60
CA ASP A 53 19.70 -32.18 -8.87
C ASP A 53 20.48 -31.05 -8.20
N ARG A 54 21.77 -31.27 -7.89
CA ARG A 54 22.56 -30.35 -7.09
C ARG A 54 23.15 -29.23 -7.93
N VAL A 55 22.82 -27.98 -7.58
CA VAL A 55 23.46 -26.77 -8.11
C VAL A 55 24.19 -26.05 -6.98
N MET A 56 25.48 -25.78 -7.17
CA MET A 56 26.33 -25.14 -6.16
C MET A 56 26.49 -23.64 -6.42
N SER A 57 26.35 -22.83 -5.37
CA SER A 57 26.66 -21.40 -5.40
C SER A 57 28.12 -21.07 -5.14
N THR A 58 28.93 -22.05 -4.73
CA THR A 58 30.36 -21.91 -4.42
C THR A 58 31.21 -22.94 -5.16
N SER A 59 32.44 -22.57 -5.52
CA SER A 59 33.38 -23.44 -6.25
C SER A 59 34.15 -24.38 -5.29
N GLN A 60 33.44 -25.31 -4.66
CA GLN A 60 34.02 -26.35 -3.79
C GLN A 60 34.04 -27.70 -4.51
N TRP A 61 35.14 -28.44 -4.41
CA TRP A 61 35.30 -29.78 -4.97
C TRP A 61 35.92 -30.74 -3.94
N PRO A 62 35.42 -31.99 -3.81
CA PRO A 62 34.23 -32.57 -4.45
C PRO A 62 32.90 -32.00 -3.92
N VAL A 63 31.83 -32.14 -4.72
CA VAL A 63 30.50 -31.58 -4.40
C VAL A 63 29.61 -32.62 -3.69
N PRO A 64 28.98 -32.30 -2.54
CA PRO A 64 27.95 -33.15 -1.95
C PRO A 64 26.74 -33.28 -2.88
N TYR A 65 26.40 -34.50 -3.29
CA TYR A 65 25.33 -34.74 -4.28
C TYR A 65 23.91 -34.55 -3.72
N TYR A 66 23.72 -34.70 -2.39
CA TYR A 66 22.39 -34.62 -1.79
C TYR A 66 21.79 -33.20 -1.84
N GLN A 67 20.67 -33.05 -2.54
CA GLN A 67 19.88 -31.81 -2.58
C GLN A 67 18.86 -31.78 -1.43
N ARG A 68 18.84 -30.69 -0.65
CA ARG A 68 17.86 -30.53 0.44
C ARG A 68 16.46 -30.32 -0.12
N LEU A 69 15.53 -31.20 0.25
CA LEU A 69 14.12 -31.11 -0.14
C LEU A 69 13.35 -30.11 0.75
N PHE A 70 13.49 -30.25 2.07
CA PHE A 70 12.76 -29.45 3.05
C PHE A 70 13.71 -28.85 4.09
N LYS A 71 13.26 -27.77 4.72
CA LYS A 71 13.88 -27.30 5.96
C LYS A 71 13.47 -28.24 7.09
N SER A 72 14.44 -28.74 7.84
CA SER A 72 14.20 -29.57 9.02
C SER A 72 13.33 -28.83 10.04
N TYR A 73 12.26 -29.47 10.51
CA TYR A 73 11.36 -28.96 11.56
C TYR A 73 11.25 -29.99 12.72
N PRO A 74 12.34 -30.20 13.48
CA PRO A 74 12.37 -31.25 14.51
C PRO A 74 11.57 -30.89 15.75
N VAL A 75 11.50 -29.60 16.10
CA VAL A 75 10.77 -29.10 17.27
C VAL A 75 9.74 -28.08 16.82
N ARG A 76 8.51 -28.25 17.30
CA ARG A 76 7.42 -27.31 17.03
C ARG A 76 7.52 -26.09 17.95
N GLU A 77 8.53 -25.27 17.70
CA GLU A 77 8.73 -24.03 18.46
C GLU A 77 7.63 -23.01 18.20
N ARG A 78 7.24 -22.29 19.26
CA ARG A 78 6.41 -21.09 19.13
C ARG A 78 7.30 -19.99 18.57
N LYS A 79 6.92 -19.46 17.41
CA LYS A 79 7.71 -18.42 16.74
C LYS A 79 7.34 -17.06 17.32
N ASP A 80 8.33 -16.23 17.59
CA ASP A 80 8.12 -14.81 17.97
C ASP A 80 7.59 -13.97 16.80
N LYS A 81 7.67 -14.51 15.59
CA LYS A 81 7.16 -13.87 14.38
C LYS A 81 5.64 -13.85 14.41
N MET A 82 5.08 -12.68 14.08
CA MET A 82 3.64 -12.55 13.84
C MET A 82 3.19 -13.47 12.70
N SER A 83 1.90 -13.79 12.71
CA SER A 83 1.29 -14.63 11.69
C SER A 83 1.33 -13.93 10.32
N LEU A 84 1.70 -14.67 9.28
CA LEU A 84 1.68 -14.18 7.90
C LEU A 84 0.25 -14.08 7.34
N CYS A 85 -0.76 -14.60 8.05
CA CYS A 85 -2.16 -14.48 7.65
C CYS A 85 -2.68 -13.03 7.73
N LEU A 86 -1.97 -12.13 8.40
CA LEU A 86 -2.36 -10.72 8.58
C LEU A 86 -1.83 -9.82 7.45
N SER A 87 -1.79 -10.30 6.20
CA SER A 87 -1.07 -9.60 5.13
C SER A 87 -1.93 -8.61 4.33
N ASP A 88 -3.16 -8.96 3.98
CA ASP A 88 -4.03 -8.19 3.07
C ASP A 88 -5.44 -7.95 3.63
N ILE A 89 -5.53 -7.80 4.96
CA ILE A 89 -6.79 -7.55 5.64
C ILE A 89 -7.15 -6.06 5.49
N ASN A 90 -8.34 -5.79 4.95
CA ASN A 90 -8.91 -4.45 4.86
C ASN A 90 -9.22 -3.89 6.26
N ILE A 91 -9.46 -2.58 6.35
CA ILE A 91 -9.83 -1.95 7.63
C ILE A 91 -11.08 -2.61 8.22
N ASP A 92 -11.00 -3.00 9.48
CA ASP A 92 -12.05 -3.66 10.23
C ASP A 92 -12.17 -3.09 11.66
N ASP A 93 -13.06 -3.66 12.46
CA ASP A 93 -13.28 -3.21 13.83
C ASP A 93 -12.09 -3.50 14.76
N SER A 94 -11.22 -4.45 14.39
CA SER A 94 -10.03 -4.76 15.18
C SER A 94 -9.08 -3.56 15.24
N ASN A 95 -9.04 -2.75 14.17
CA ASN A 95 -8.15 -1.60 14.09
C ASN A 95 -8.48 -0.52 15.13
N TRP A 96 -9.73 -0.05 15.19
CA TRP A 96 -10.10 1.00 16.15
C TRP A 96 -10.11 0.45 17.59
N TYR A 97 -10.46 -0.82 17.77
CA TYR A 97 -10.43 -1.47 19.09
C TYR A 97 -9.00 -1.54 19.63
N GLN A 98 -8.06 -2.01 18.82
CA GLN A 98 -6.63 -2.05 19.19
C GLN A 98 -6.06 -0.64 19.35
N ALA A 99 -6.48 0.33 18.52
CA ALA A 99 -6.07 1.72 18.68
C ALA A 99 -6.51 2.29 20.04
N LYS A 100 -7.73 1.99 20.51
CA LYS A 100 -8.18 2.38 21.84
C LYS A 100 -7.30 1.78 22.94
N ASP A 101 -6.95 0.50 22.83
CA ASP A 101 -6.08 -0.15 23.81
C ASP A 101 -4.70 0.52 23.89
N PHE A 102 -4.08 0.81 22.75
CA PHE A 102 -2.79 1.52 22.73
C PHE A 102 -2.91 2.96 23.25
N LEU A 103 -3.95 3.70 22.86
CA LEU A 103 -4.15 5.08 23.29
C LEU A 103 -4.49 5.17 24.78
N ARG A 104 -5.17 4.17 25.37
CA ARG A 104 -5.47 4.12 26.82
C ARG A 104 -4.22 4.12 27.68
N ASN A 105 -3.09 3.65 27.16
CA ASN A 105 -1.82 3.68 27.89
C ASN A 105 -1.25 5.09 28.04
N SER A 106 -1.69 6.06 27.23
CA SER A 106 -1.31 7.47 27.32
C SER A 106 -2.38 8.31 28.00
N PHE A 107 -1.98 9.27 28.83
CA PHE A 107 -2.91 10.22 29.45
C PHE A 107 -3.70 11.01 28.40
N LYS A 108 -3.02 11.57 27.40
CA LYS A 108 -3.67 12.29 26.29
C LYS A 108 -4.57 11.37 25.48
N GLY A 109 -4.15 10.12 25.29
CA GLY A 109 -4.94 9.14 24.54
C GLY A 109 -6.28 8.83 25.23
N ARG A 110 -6.31 8.74 26.56
CA ARG A 110 -7.57 8.60 27.32
C ARG A 110 -8.53 9.78 27.09
N GLN A 111 -8.02 11.01 27.14
CA GLN A 111 -8.83 12.20 26.87
C GLN A 111 -9.44 12.19 25.46
N ILE A 112 -8.67 11.73 24.46
CA ILE A 112 -9.14 11.61 23.09
C ILE A 112 -10.26 10.57 22.99
N ILE A 113 -10.06 9.38 23.57
CA ILE A 113 -11.07 8.31 23.53
C ILE A 113 -12.36 8.78 24.18
N ASP A 114 -12.29 9.31 25.40
CA ASP A 114 -13.48 9.77 26.14
C ASP A 114 -14.21 10.88 25.39
N TYR A 115 -13.48 11.78 24.73
CA TYR A 115 -14.10 12.82 23.92
C TYR A 115 -14.79 12.27 22.67
N VAL A 116 -14.11 11.38 21.93
CA VAL A 116 -14.63 10.79 20.69
C VAL A 116 -15.87 9.94 20.95
N GLU A 117 -15.86 9.09 21.99
CA GLU A 117 -16.98 8.19 22.29
C GLU A 117 -18.25 8.92 22.74
N ASN A 118 -18.10 10.07 23.42
CA ASN A 118 -19.24 10.77 24.00
C ASN A 118 -19.72 11.99 23.19
N ASN A 119 -18.83 12.67 22.48
CA ASN A 119 -19.13 13.98 21.88
C ASN A 119 -19.15 13.99 20.35
N ILE A 120 -18.63 12.95 19.70
CA ILE A 120 -18.66 12.86 18.24
C ILE A 120 -19.87 12.03 17.82
N LYS A 121 -20.79 12.65 17.09
CA LYS A 121 -21.98 12.00 16.54
C LYS A 121 -21.61 11.24 15.27
N THR A 122 -21.22 9.97 15.44
CA THR A 122 -20.93 9.04 14.36
C THR A 122 -21.58 7.70 14.63
N ASP A 123 -22.14 7.07 13.60
CA ASP A 123 -22.78 5.75 13.73
C ASP A 123 -21.75 4.61 13.82
N THR A 124 -20.50 4.86 13.42
CA THR A 124 -19.39 3.88 13.42
C THR A 124 -18.08 4.46 13.93
N TYR A 125 -17.23 3.61 14.52
CA TYR A 125 -15.87 3.94 14.94
C TYR A 125 -14.83 3.84 13.80
N VAL A 126 -15.21 3.29 12.64
CA VAL A 126 -14.35 3.27 11.45
C VAL A 126 -14.44 4.63 10.75
N LEU A 127 -13.56 5.54 11.13
CA LEU A 127 -13.54 6.91 10.62
C LEU A 127 -12.77 6.98 9.29
N ILE A 128 -13.49 7.24 8.19
CA ILE A 128 -12.91 7.46 6.86
C ILE A 128 -13.12 8.93 6.48
N GLN A 129 -12.03 9.67 6.33
CA GLN A 129 -12.08 11.07 5.89
C GLN A 129 -12.05 11.12 4.36
N THR A 130 -13.20 11.40 3.73
CA THR A 130 -13.32 11.55 2.28
C THR A 130 -13.36 13.01 1.83
N ASP A 131 -13.78 13.91 2.73
CA ASP A 131 -13.99 15.33 2.46
C ASP A 131 -13.48 16.18 3.65
N VAL A 132 -13.21 17.45 3.38
CA VAL A 132 -12.64 18.43 4.32
C VAL A 132 -13.70 19.35 4.94
N ALA A 133 -14.98 19.15 4.66
CA ALA A 133 -16.07 20.02 5.11
C ALA A 133 -16.14 20.18 6.64
N ASN A 134 -15.93 19.10 7.41
CA ASN A 134 -15.91 19.13 8.87
C ASN A 134 -14.75 19.98 9.43
N MET A 135 -13.56 19.87 8.84
CA MET A 135 -12.36 20.62 9.23
C MET A 135 -12.51 22.10 8.88
N ALA A 136 -12.87 22.40 7.63
CA ALA A 136 -13.02 23.78 7.16
C ALA A 136 -14.09 24.53 7.96
N LYS A 137 -15.22 23.89 8.26
CA LYS A 137 -16.27 24.46 9.10
C LYS A 137 -15.76 24.78 10.51
N ALA A 138 -14.97 23.90 11.11
CA ALA A 138 -14.38 24.16 12.43
C ALA A 138 -13.40 25.34 12.39
N TYR A 139 -12.56 25.44 11.36
CA TYR A 139 -11.60 26.54 11.22
C TYR A 139 -12.27 27.89 11.01
N VAL A 140 -13.27 27.95 10.13
CA VAL A 140 -14.01 29.21 9.88
C VAL A 140 -14.72 29.65 11.16
N ASN A 141 -15.34 28.72 11.89
CA ASN A 141 -16.00 29.05 13.16
C ASN A 141 -15.02 29.58 14.20
N ASP A 142 -13.83 28.99 14.31
CA ASP A 142 -12.79 29.44 15.25
C ASP A 142 -12.23 30.82 14.87
N ILE A 143 -11.81 31.00 13.61
CA ILE A 143 -11.18 32.25 13.14
C ILE A 143 -12.18 33.43 13.18
N CYS A 144 -13.45 33.19 12.85
CA CYS A 144 -14.48 34.23 12.91
C CYS A 144 -14.64 34.82 14.32
N THR A 145 -14.33 34.07 15.39
CA THR A 145 -14.39 34.61 16.77
C THR A 145 -13.36 35.72 17.02
N PHE A 146 -12.25 35.74 16.28
CA PHE A 146 -11.14 36.66 16.50
C PHE A 146 -11.14 37.88 15.56
N ILE A 147 -12.16 38.05 14.70
CA ILE A 147 -12.16 39.09 13.68
C ILE A 147 -12.25 40.52 14.27
N ASP A 148 -13.02 40.70 15.34
CA ASP A 148 -13.29 42.02 15.94
C ASP A 148 -12.27 42.45 16.99
N VAL A 149 -11.22 41.65 17.24
CA VAL A 149 -10.22 41.93 18.29
C VAL A 149 -9.55 43.30 18.07
N ALA A 150 -9.19 43.63 16.83
CA ALA A 150 -8.59 44.92 16.50
C ALA A 150 -9.60 46.07 16.64
N HIS A 151 -10.85 45.88 16.21
CA HIS A 151 -11.89 46.90 16.32
C HIS A 151 -12.20 47.22 17.79
N ASN A 152 -12.34 46.20 18.63
CA ASN A 152 -12.56 46.36 20.06
C ASN A 152 -11.41 47.11 20.75
N GLN A 153 -10.17 46.82 20.35
CA GLN A 153 -9.01 47.53 20.86
C GLN A 153 -8.97 48.99 20.39
N ASN A 154 -9.31 49.26 19.13
CA ASN A 154 -9.42 50.61 18.59
C ASN A 154 -10.48 51.41 19.34
N LYS A 155 -11.66 50.82 19.58
CA LYS A 155 -12.73 51.45 20.37
C LYS A 155 -12.25 51.81 21.77
N ARG A 156 -11.50 50.91 22.43
CA ARG A 156 -10.92 51.17 23.76
C ARG A 156 -9.96 52.36 23.74
N ILE A 157 -9.02 52.39 22.79
CA ILE A 157 -8.02 53.46 22.68
C ILE A 157 -8.71 54.80 22.37
N LEU A 158 -9.62 54.82 21.40
CA LEU A 158 -10.32 56.04 21.00
C LEU A 158 -11.25 56.57 22.10
N SER A 159 -11.76 55.71 22.99
CA SER A 159 -12.58 56.14 24.12
C SER A 159 -11.79 56.78 25.28
N GLN A 160 -10.47 56.69 25.28
CA GLN A 160 -9.64 57.18 26.41
C GLN A 160 -9.36 58.68 26.36
N THR A 161 -9.28 59.25 25.16
CA THR A 161 -8.94 60.66 24.96
C THR A 161 -9.72 61.16 23.77
N ASP A 162 -10.53 62.18 24.00
CA ASP A 162 -11.11 62.95 22.90
C ASP A 162 -10.01 63.85 22.34
N LEU A 163 -9.95 63.95 21.01
CA LEU A 163 -8.88 64.68 20.33
C LEU A 163 -9.11 66.21 20.34
N LEU A 164 -10.27 66.66 20.84
CA LEU A 164 -10.75 68.05 20.85
C LEU A 164 -11.31 68.44 22.22
#